data_AF-A0A916ZBY9-F1
#
_entry.id   AF-A0A916ZBY9-F1
#
_cell.length_a   1.000
_cell.length_b   1.000
_cell.length_c   1.000
_cell.angle_alpha   90.00
_cell.angle_beta   90.00
_cell.angle_gamma   90.00
#
_symmetry.space_group_name_H-M   'P 1'
#
loop_
_entity.id
_entity.type
_entity.pdbx_description
1 polymer ?
#
loop_
_entity_poly.entity_id
_entity_poly.type
_entity_poly.pdbx_seq_one_letter_code
_entity_poly.pdbx_strand_id
1 'polypeptide(L)'
;MIDLSDLAGTDLAIERPRLSAGEPHAAVSIAGLQFHGYGREDDLGGRVLPRRGDRLQLVREPENPVHAAAVGVWWRNNHRLGHLPWHVADLVAPDLDAGRSLRAYLWREGDGRARTAGVLLIGKPAEKLQEPEVTPEPVVPWGVDEEVPF
;
A
#
# COMPACT_ATOMS: atom_id res chain seq x y z
N MET A 1 9.70 -15.09 -2.11
CA MET A 1 9.17 -15.29 -0.74
C MET A 1 9.61 -14.10 0.10
N ILE A 2 8.70 -13.45 0.82
CA ILE A 2 9.04 -12.30 1.67
C ILE A 2 9.78 -12.80 2.92
N ASP A 3 10.95 -12.23 3.22
CA ASP A 3 11.65 -12.49 4.48
C ASP A 3 11.01 -11.67 5.62
N LEU A 4 10.62 -12.36 6.69
CA LEU A 4 9.98 -11.79 7.88
C LEU A 4 10.78 -12.10 9.15
N SER A 5 12.02 -12.57 9.01
CA SER A 5 12.83 -13.06 10.14
C SER A 5 13.13 -11.96 11.16
N ASP A 6 13.32 -10.73 10.68
CA ASP A 6 13.55 -9.50 11.47
C ASP A 6 12.29 -8.93 12.13
N LEU A 7 11.11 -9.46 11.80
CA LEU A 7 9.81 -8.96 12.29
C LEU A 7 9.22 -9.78 13.44
N ALA A 8 10.01 -10.66 14.05
CA ALA A 8 9.56 -11.47 15.19
C ALA A 8 8.96 -10.59 16.31
N GLY A 9 7.77 -10.96 16.77
CA GLY A 9 7.04 -10.21 17.81
C GLY A 9 6.20 -9.03 17.31
N THR A 10 6.16 -8.76 15.99
CA THR A 10 5.26 -7.77 15.38
C THR A 10 3.92 -8.39 14.97
N ASP A 11 2.92 -7.54 14.71
CA ASP A 11 1.62 -7.99 14.20
C ASP A 11 1.75 -8.71 12.84
N LEU A 12 2.69 -8.27 11.99
CA LEU A 12 2.94 -8.90 10.69
C LEU A 12 3.55 -10.31 10.83
N ALA A 13 4.35 -10.58 11.85
CA ALA A 13 4.92 -11.92 12.04
C ALA A 13 3.84 -12.99 12.30
N ILE A 14 2.66 -12.60 12.79
CA ILE A 14 1.50 -13.50 12.97
C ILE A 14 1.03 -14.07 11.62
N GLU A 15 1.22 -13.35 10.51
CA GLU A 15 0.80 -13.77 9.17
C GLU A 15 1.80 -14.73 8.50
N ARG A 16 2.97 -15.00 9.11
CA ARG A 16 4.01 -15.84 8.54
C ARG A 16 3.49 -17.21 8.04
N PRO A 17 2.67 -17.97 8.79
CA PRO A 17 2.16 -19.26 8.31
C PRO A 17 1.30 -19.13 7.05
N ARG A 18 0.51 -18.05 6.94
CA ARG A 18 -0.38 -17.81 5.80
C ARG A 18 0.40 -17.40 4.56
N LEU A 19 1.39 -16.52 4.72
CA LEU A 19 2.30 -16.14 3.64
C LEU A 19 3.11 -17.35 3.14
N SER A 20 3.59 -18.22 4.05
CA SER A 20 4.26 -19.46 3.68
C SER A 20 3.34 -20.46 2.99
N ALA A 21 2.04 -20.45 3.30
CA ALA A 21 1.02 -21.24 2.60
C ALA A 21 0.63 -20.66 1.23
N GLY A 22 1.25 -19.56 0.80
CA GLY A 22 1.01 -18.93 -0.50
C GLY A 22 -0.19 -17.98 -0.52
N GLU A 23 -0.62 -17.45 0.64
CA GLU A 23 -1.70 -16.47 0.63
C GLU A 23 -1.32 -15.23 -0.21
N PRO A 24 -2.24 -14.74 -1.08
CA PRO A 24 -1.97 -13.61 -1.94
C PRO A 24 -1.60 -12.37 -1.15
N HIS A 25 -0.63 -11.62 -1.66
CA HIS A 25 -0.10 -10.43 -1.02
C HIS A 25 0.54 -9.48 -2.02
N ALA A 26 0.50 -8.18 -1.72
CA ALA A 26 1.11 -7.14 -2.53
C ALA A 26 1.61 -5.98 -1.65
N ALA A 27 2.79 -5.45 -1.97
CA ALA A 27 3.35 -4.27 -1.30
C ALA A 27 3.08 -3.03 -2.16
N VAL A 28 2.46 -2.01 -1.57
CA VAL A 28 2.11 -0.76 -2.26
C VAL A 28 2.50 0.45 -1.44
N SER A 29 2.76 1.60 -2.07
CA SER A 29 3.02 2.84 -1.34
C SER A 29 1.75 3.43 -0.75
N ILE A 30 1.86 4.12 0.39
CA ILE A 30 0.76 4.92 0.94
C ILE A 30 0.74 6.28 0.22
N ALA A 31 -0.43 6.67 -0.30
CA ALA A 31 -0.65 7.96 -0.92
C ALA A 31 -1.07 9.02 0.12
N GLY A 32 -0.69 10.28 -0.11
CA GLY A 32 -1.15 11.41 0.70
C GLY A 32 -0.52 11.54 2.09
N LEU A 33 0.54 10.78 2.40
CA LEU A 33 1.27 10.82 3.69
C LEU A 33 1.50 12.24 4.22
N GLN A 34 1.96 13.14 3.36
CA GLN A 34 2.31 14.52 3.72
C GLN A 34 1.12 15.39 4.17
N PHE A 35 -0.10 14.98 3.84
CA PHE A 35 -1.31 15.74 4.15
C PHE A 35 -1.99 15.29 5.45
N HIS A 36 -1.55 14.16 6.01
CA HIS A 36 -2.21 13.51 7.14
C HIS A 36 -1.31 13.42 8.37
N GLY A 37 -1.69 12.57 9.33
CA GLY A 37 -1.08 12.51 10.66
C GLY A 37 0.37 12.03 10.66
N TYR A 38 0.87 11.42 9.58
CA TYR A 38 2.20 10.81 9.57
C TYR A 38 3.30 11.82 9.92
N GLY A 39 4.10 11.49 10.94
CA GLY A 39 5.17 12.35 11.42
C GLY A 39 4.71 13.61 12.16
N ARG A 40 3.41 13.76 12.46
CA ARG A 40 2.89 14.81 13.35
C ARG A 40 2.89 14.33 14.80
N GLU A 41 2.87 15.27 15.73
CA GLU A 41 2.58 14.97 17.13
C GLU A 41 1.10 14.59 17.27
N ASP A 42 0.82 13.60 18.11
CA ASP A 42 -0.52 13.25 18.56
C ASP A 42 -0.88 14.01 19.83
N ASP A 43 -2.16 13.96 20.21
CA ASP A 43 -2.68 14.61 21.42
C ASP A 43 -2.18 13.98 22.73
N LEU A 44 -1.36 12.91 22.65
CA LEU A 44 -0.80 12.16 23.77
C LEU A 44 0.72 12.38 23.91
N GLY A 45 1.31 13.30 23.13
CA GLY A 45 2.73 13.67 23.19
C GLY A 45 3.67 12.71 22.45
N GLY A 46 3.13 11.80 21.63
CA GLY A 46 3.88 10.90 20.77
C GLY A 46 3.90 11.38 19.31
N ARG A 47 4.90 10.95 18.54
CA ARG A 47 4.90 11.19 17.09
C ARG A 47 4.21 10.03 16.38
N VAL A 48 3.34 10.34 15.42
CA VAL A 48 2.63 9.35 14.60
C VAL A 48 3.60 8.71 13.61
N LEU A 49 4.35 7.72 14.08
CA LEU A 49 5.36 6.97 13.32
C LEU A 49 5.15 5.48 13.61
N PRO A 50 4.23 4.81 12.89
CA PRO A 50 4.12 3.35 12.97
C PRO A 50 5.45 2.71 12.58
N ARG A 51 5.75 1.59 13.22
CA ARG A 51 6.96 0.80 12.94
C ARG A 51 6.67 -0.28 11.92
N ARG A 52 7.71 -0.72 11.20
CA ARG A 52 7.58 -1.86 10.29
C ARG A 52 7.00 -3.07 11.02
N GLY A 53 5.97 -3.67 10.44
CA GLY A 53 5.23 -4.79 11.01
C GLY A 53 3.98 -4.39 11.80
N ASP A 54 3.78 -3.10 12.11
CA ASP A 54 2.56 -2.63 12.80
C ASP A 54 1.32 -2.89 11.96
N ARG A 55 0.23 -3.29 12.61
CA ARG A 55 -1.07 -3.43 11.97
C ARG A 55 -1.65 -2.07 11.55
N LEU A 56 -2.17 -2.04 10.32
CA LEU A 56 -2.93 -0.92 9.78
C LEU A 56 -4.39 -1.34 9.55
N GLN A 57 -5.28 -0.36 9.62
CA GLN A 57 -6.69 -0.51 9.26
C GLN A 57 -6.94 0.09 7.88
N LEU A 58 -7.72 -0.63 7.07
CA LEU A 58 -8.26 -0.14 5.80
C LEU A 58 -9.72 0.25 6.02
N VAL A 59 -10.07 1.48 5.66
CA VAL A 59 -11.41 2.02 5.86
C VAL A 59 -11.94 2.49 4.51
N ARG A 60 -13.11 1.98 4.10
CA ARG A 60 -13.79 2.44 2.88
C ARG A 60 -14.34 3.85 3.09
N GLU A 61 -14.15 4.71 2.09
CA GLU A 61 -14.66 6.08 2.04
C GLU A 61 -15.53 6.29 0.78
N PRO A 62 -16.69 5.62 0.66
CA PRO A 62 -17.53 5.68 -0.55
C PRO A 62 -18.09 7.07 -0.84
N GLU A 63 -18.22 7.90 0.18
CA GLU A 63 -18.72 9.28 0.09
C GLU A 63 -17.61 10.29 -0.25
N ASN A 64 -16.37 9.83 -0.49
CA ASN A 64 -15.28 10.73 -0.85
C ASN A 64 -15.61 11.46 -2.16
N PRO A 65 -15.68 12.81 -2.17
CA PRO A 65 -16.14 13.58 -3.33
C PRO A 65 -15.17 13.52 -4.52
N VAL A 66 -13.93 13.08 -4.29
CA VAL A 66 -12.89 12.98 -5.33
C VAL A 66 -12.84 11.58 -5.93
N HIS A 67 -13.01 10.53 -5.11
CA HIS A 67 -12.83 9.15 -5.54
C HIS A 67 -13.69 8.18 -4.72
N ALA A 68 -14.81 7.70 -5.27
CA ALA A 68 -15.75 6.82 -4.56
C ALA A 68 -15.16 5.45 -4.16
N ALA A 69 -14.11 4.98 -4.83
CA ALA A 69 -13.40 3.77 -4.44
C ALA A 69 -12.32 4.02 -3.37
N ALA A 70 -12.21 5.24 -2.81
CA ALA A 70 -11.18 5.59 -1.85
C ALA A 70 -11.14 4.63 -0.64
N VAL A 71 -9.91 4.23 -0.28
CA VAL A 71 -9.61 3.42 0.90
C VAL A 71 -8.62 4.17 1.75
N GLY A 72 -9.05 4.64 2.92
CA GLY A 72 -8.21 5.26 3.92
C GLY A 72 -7.33 4.23 4.64
N VAL A 73 -6.09 4.62 4.92
CA VAL A 73 -5.12 3.82 5.69
C VAL A 73 -4.95 4.48 7.06
N TRP A 74 -5.24 3.71 8.11
CA TRP A 74 -5.27 4.17 9.48
C TRP A 74 -4.34 3.34 10.37
N TRP A 75 -3.84 3.96 11.44
CA TRP A 75 -3.05 3.33 12.48
C TRP A 75 -3.67 3.57 13.85
N ARG A 76 -3.67 2.53 14.70
CA ARG A 76 -4.26 2.54 16.05
C ARG A 76 -5.69 3.10 16.11
N ASN A 77 -6.46 2.92 15.04
CA ASN A 77 -7.85 3.39 14.89
C ASN A 77 -8.07 4.91 14.97
N ASN A 78 -7.04 5.73 15.18
CA ASN A 78 -7.21 7.17 15.37
C ASN A 78 -6.29 8.03 14.47
N HIS A 79 -5.22 7.43 13.92
CA HIS A 79 -4.27 8.16 13.11
C HIS A 79 -4.43 7.79 11.64
N ARG A 80 -5.10 8.65 10.89
CA ARG A 80 -5.11 8.57 9.43
C ARG A 80 -3.70 8.84 8.91
N LEU A 81 -3.14 7.88 8.19
CA LEU A 81 -1.83 8.01 7.57
C LEU A 81 -1.93 8.49 6.12
N GLY A 82 -3.01 8.14 5.43
CA GLY A 82 -3.20 8.44 4.02
C GLY A 82 -4.26 7.56 3.38
N HIS A 83 -4.04 7.21 2.12
CA HIS A 83 -4.90 6.34 1.32
C HIS A 83 -4.10 5.27 0.60
N LEU A 84 -4.79 4.22 0.16
CA LEU A 84 -4.28 3.40 -0.94
C LEU A 84 -4.25 4.23 -2.23
N PRO A 85 -3.27 4.01 -3.14
CA PRO A 85 -3.27 4.65 -4.46
C PRO A 85 -4.56 4.33 -5.23
N TRP A 86 -5.03 5.25 -6.08
CA TRP A 86 -6.32 5.09 -6.79
C TRP A 86 -6.44 3.76 -7.53
N HIS A 87 -5.43 3.37 -8.32
CA HIS A 87 -5.43 2.10 -9.05
C HIS A 87 -5.55 0.87 -8.12
N VAL A 88 -4.95 0.92 -6.92
CA VAL A 88 -5.08 -0.15 -5.93
C VAL A 88 -6.49 -0.14 -5.34
N ALA A 89 -6.95 1.04 -4.94
CA ALA A 89 -8.24 1.25 -4.30
C ALA A 89 -9.40 0.81 -5.20
N ASP A 90 -9.35 1.13 -6.51
CA ASP A 90 -10.33 0.67 -7.51
C ASP A 90 -10.43 -0.86 -7.58
N LEU A 91 -9.29 -1.56 -7.49
CA LEU A 91 -9.25 -3.01 -7.58
C LEU A 91 -9.80 -3.71 -6.33
N VAL A 92 -9.52 -3.16 -5.15
CA VAL A 92 -9.85 -3.81 -3.86
C VAL A 92 -11.14 -3.32 -3.23
N ALA A 93 -11.63 -2.12 -3.56
CA ALA A 93 -12.83 -1.54 -2.96
C ALA A 93 -14.08 -2.44 -3.09
N PRO A 94 -14.39 -3.05 -4.25
CA PRO A 94 -15.55 -3.94 -4.36
C PRO A 94 -15.46 -5.16 -3.44
N ASP A 95 -14.25 -5.70 -3.23
CA ASP A 95 -14.05 -6.84 -2.32
C ASP A 95 -14.20 -6.43 -0.86
N LEU A 96 -13.72 -5.24 -0.50
CA LEU A 96 -13.90 -4.68 0.84
C LEU A 96 -15.39 -4.41 1.12
N ASP A 97 -16.11 -3.84 0.15
CA ASP A 97 -17.55 -3.58 0.25
C ASP A 97 -18.35 -4.89 0.36
N ALA A 98 -17.86 -5.97 -0.26
CA ALA A 98 -18.41 -7.32 -0.11
C ALA A 98 -17.98 -8.04 1.19
N GLY A 99 -17.25 -7.38 2.08
CA GLY A 99 -16.80 -7.92 3.36
C GLY A 99 -15.64 -8.93 3.25
N ARG A 100 -14.94 -9.00 2.12
CA ARG A 100 -13.75 -9.86 2.01
C ARG A 100 -12.62 -9.31 2.86
N SER A 101 -11.88 -10.21 3.50
CA SER A 101 -10.75 -9.83 4.35
C SER A 101 -9.55 -9.39 3.52
N LEU A 102 -9.11 -8.15 3.72
CA LEU A 102 -7.82 -7.64 3.27
C LEU A 102 -7.11 -7.03 4.49
N ARG A 103 -5.97 -7.62 4.84
CA ARG A 103 -5.17 -7.23 6.01
C ARG A 103 -4.04 -6.32 5.55
N ALA A 104 -3.73 -5.32 6.35
CA ALA A 104 -2.73 -4.31 6.01
C ALA A 104 -1.72 -4.16 7.14
N TYR A 105 -0.45 -4.08 6.78
CA TYR A 105 0.66 -3.91 7.72
C TYR A 105 1.65 -2.91 7.19
N LEU A 106 2.27 -2.11 8.06
CA LEU A 106 3.36 -1.25 7.60
C LEU A 106 4.53 -2.12 7.14
N TRP A 107 4.93 -1.96 5.88
CA TRP A 107 6.00 -2.74 5.26
C TRP A 107 7.28 -1.94 5.09
N ARG A 108 7.14 -0.66 4.75
CA ARG A 108 8.24 0.29 4.60
C ARG A 108 7.90 1.53 5.42
N GLU A 109 8.80 1.90 6.33
CA GLU A 109 8.68 3.14 7.08
C GLU A 109 8.90 4.34 6.16
N GLY A 110 8.32 5.48 6.50
CA GLY A 110 8.45 6.72 5.75
C GLY A 110 9.11 7.81 6.58
N ASP A 111 9.51 8.89 5.92
CA ASP A 111 10.01 10.11 6.55
C ASP A 111 8.96 11.24 6.54
N GLY A 112 7.72 10.92 6.14
CA GLY A 112 6.62 11.87 5.99
C GLY A 112 6.51 12.49 4.60
N ARG A 113 7.46 12.25 3.68
CA ARG A 113 7.32 12.66 2.28
C ARG A 113 6.37 11.73 1.53
N ALA A 114 5.92 12.20 0.36
CA ALA A 114 5.04 11.42 -0.50
C ALA A 114 5.68 10.08 -0.90
N ARG A 115 4.89 9.01 -0.85
CA ARG A 115 5.27 7.64 -1.28
C ARG A 115 6.45 7.00 -0.53
N THR A 116 6.90 7.55 0.60
CA THR A 116 8.01 6.96 1.35
C THR A 116 7.58 5.77 2.20
N ALA A 117 6.41 5.84 2.84
CA ALA A 117 5.87 4.70 3.57
C ALA A 117 5.12 3.73 2.64
N GLY A 118 5.16 2.45 2.97
CA GLY A 118 4.53 1.37 2.21
C GLY A 118 3.75 0.41 3.10
N VAL A 119 2.69 -0.17 2.55
CA VAL A 119 1.81 -1.13 3.19
C VAL A 119 1.92 -2.47 2.48
N LEU A 120 2.02 -3.55 3.25
CA LEU A 120 1.84 -4.92 2.76
C LEU A 120 0.37 -5.30 2.96
N LEU A 121 -0.28 -5.61 1.84
CA LEU A 121 -1.65 -6.11 1.78
C LEU A 121 -1.61 -7.64 1.72
N ILE A 122 -2.41 -8.31 2.55
CA ILE A 122 -2.48 -9.77 2.63
C ILE A 122 -3.94 -10.23 2.60
N GLY A 123 -4.25 -11.16 1.72
CA GLY A 123 -5.58 -11.73 1.53
C GLY A 123 -5.97 -11.80 0.06
N LYS A 124 -7.03 -12.55 -0.23
CA LYS A 124 -7.51 -12.82 -1.59
C LYS A 124 -7.62 -11.58 -2.51
N PRO A 125 -8.10 -10.40 -2.06
CA PRO A 125 -8.18 -9.23 -2.93
C PRO A 125 -6.81 -8.76 -3.48
N ALA A 126 -5.71 -9.13 -2.82
CA ALA A 126 -4.36 -8.80 -3.28
C ALA A 126 -3.92 -9.57 -4.54
N GLU A 127 -4.61 -10.66 -4.94
CA GLU A 127 -4.33 -11.37 -6.21
C GLU A 127 -4.39 -10.41 -7.40
N LYS A 128 -5.36 -9.49 -7.39
CA LYS A 128 -5.57 -8.48 -8.44
C LYS A 128 -4.42 -7.48 -8.56
N LEU A 129 -3.58 -7.38 -7.54
CA LEU A 129 -2.45 -6.46 -7.48
C LEU A 129 -1.13 -7.16 -7.87
N GLN A 130 -1.15 -8.48 -8.03
CA GLN A 130 -0.02 -9.27 -8.50
C GLN A 130 0.01 -9.38 -10.03
N GLU A 131 -1.03 -8.88 -10.72
CA GLU A 131 -0.99 -8.73 -12.17
C GLU A 131 0.14 -7.75 -12.53
N PRO A 132 1.06 -8.16 -13.42
CA PRO A 132 2.24 -7.35 -13.71
C PRO A 132 1.80 -5.99 -14.23
N GLU A 133 2.40 -4.94 -13.66
CA GLU A 133 2.45 -3.62 -14.30
C GLU A 133 2.92 -3.86 -15.73
N VAL A 134 2.02 -3.72 -16.71
CA VAL A 134 2.39 -3.68 -18.12
C VAL A 134 3.40 -2.56 -18.20
N THR A 135 4.67 -2.92 -18.26
CA THR A 135 5.75 -1.96 -18.45
C THR A 135 5.41 -1.29 -19.77
N PRO A 136 5.12 0.03 -19.81
CA PRO A 136 4.92 0.67 -21.09
C PRO A 136 6.18 0.38 -21.90
N GLU A 137 6.02 -0.20 -23.09
CA GLU A 137 7.14 -0.38 -24.00
C GLU A 137 7.87 0.95 -24.07
N PRO A 138 9.22 0.96 -24.00
CA PRO A 138 9.96 2.19 -24.16
C PRO A 138 9.46 2.84 -25.45
N VAL A 139 8.94 4.06 -25.34
CA VAL A 139 8.60 4.87 -26.51
C VAL A 139 9.91 5.01 -27.28
N VAL A 140 10.08 4.20 -28.32
CA VAL A 140 11.13 4.39 -29.30
C VAL A 140 10.87 5.77 -29.90
N PRO A 141 11.78 6.74 -29.73
CA PRO A 141 11.64 7.99 -30.44
C PRO A 141 11.67 7.65 -31.93
N TRP A 142 10.55 7.86 -32.61
CA TRP A 142 10.48 7.82 -34.06
C TRP A 142 11.46 8.88 -34.59
N GLY A 143 12.51 8.43 -35.28
CA GLY A 143 13.46 9.31 -35.96
C GLY A 143 14.90 9.19 -35.48
N VAL A 144 15.53 8.06 -35.77
CA VAL A 144 16.91 8.09 -36.26
C VAL A 144 16.89 7.47 -37.66
N ASP A 145 16.75 8.31 -38.67
CA ASP A 145 17.19 7.97 -40.01
C ASP A 145 18.72 7.79 -39.92
N GLU A 146 19.18 6.56 -39.76
CA GLU A 146 20.56 6.22 -40.10
C GLU A 146 20.66 6.30 -41.63
N GLU A 147 21.22 7.40 -42.12
CA GLU A 147 21.69 7.50 -43.49
C GLU A 147 22.62 6.32 -43.77
N VAL A 148 22.17 5.44 -44.66
CA VAL A 148 22.94 4.37 -45.26
C VAL A 148 24.12 4.99 -46.01
N PRO A 149 25.38 4.60 -45.75
CA PRO A 149 26.50 5.11 -46.53
C PRO A 149 26.43 4.58 -47.97
N PHE A 150 26.52 5.52 -48.92
CA PHE A 150 26.64 5.25 -50.36
C PHE A 150 27.97 4.58 -50.72
#